data_AF-A0A4U5VWB6-F1
#
_entry.id   AF-A0A4U5VWB6-F1
#
_cell.length_a   1.000
_cell.length_b   1.000
_cell.length_c   1.000
_cell.angle_alpha   90.00
_cell.angle_beta   90.00
_cell.angle_gamma   90.00
#
_symmetry.space_group_name_H-M   'P 1'
#
loop_
_entity.id
_entity.type
_entity.pdbx_description
1 polymer ?
#
loop_
_entity_poly.entity_id
_entity_poly.type
_entity_poly.pdbx_seq_one_letter_code
_entity_poly.pdbx_strand_id
1 'polypeptide(L)'
;MKSSMSATYSPYRDRIPLQIVRAEVELSAEERAYLTAVEKGDYAGVKHALREAEVYYNMDVNCLDPLGRSALLIAIENENLEIMELLLDHGIHTGDALLYAIRKEVVGAVELLLSHRRPSGEKQVPSLMMDSQFSEFTPDITPIMLAAHTNNYEIIKLLVQRKVTIPRPHQIRCDCVECVSSSEVDSLRHSRSRLNIYKALASPSLIALSSEDPILTAFRLGWELKELSKVENEFRQEYEELSQQCKRFAKDLLDQARSSRELETILNHRDNDQREELDPRQCHDLAKLKLAIKYHQKEKLDCSPLLRCLPALQCAAVCYTLLGGVIGCSSGGAVL
;
A
#
# COMPACT_ATOMS: atom_id res chain seq x y z
N MET A 1 -59.30 17.32 -54.01
CA MET A 1 -59.00 16.04 -53.32
C MET A 1 -57.67 16.20 -52.60
N LYS A 2 -57.69 16.35 -51.27
CA LYS A 2 -56.47 16.41 -50.45
C LYS A 2 -56.02 14.98 -50.20
N SER A 3 -54.91 14.56 -50.81
CA SER A 3 -54.29 13.27 -50.52
C SER A 3 -53.62 13.36 -49.15
N SER A 4 -54.22 12.67 -48.19
CA SER A 4 -53.68 12.47 -46.84
C SER A 4 -52.35 11.72 -46.92
N MET A 5 -51.25 12.35 -46.52
CA MET A 5 -50.00 11.66 -46.22
C MET A 5 -50.23 10.80 -44.98
N SER A 6 -50.28 9.47 -45.14
CA SER A 6 -50.22 8.57 -43.99
C SER A 6 -48.79 8.65 -43.43
N ALA A 7 -48.64 9.30 -42.28
CA ALA A 7 -47.42 9.23 -41.50
C ALA A 7 -47.24 7.77 -41.07
N THR A 8 -46.25 7.08 -41.67
CA THR A 8 -45.85 5.75 -41.26
C THR A 8 -45.24 5.87 -39.87
N TYR A 9 -46.04 5.56 -38.84
CA TYR A 9 -45.62 5.56 -37.45
C TYR A 9 -44.63 4.40 -37.26
N SER A 10 -43.34 4.67 -37.42
CA SER A 10 -42.31 3.70 -37.04
C SER A 10 -42.26 3.62 -35.51
N PRO A 11 -42.59 2.48 -34.89
CA PRO A 11 -42.66 2.34 -33.43
C PRO A 11 -41.27 2.40 -32.75
N TYR A 12 -40.22 2.70 -33.53
CA TYR A 12 -38.82 2.74 -33.10
C TYR A 12 -38.25 4.16 -33.00
N ARG A 13 -39.03 5.22 -33.25
CA ARG A 13 -38.54 6.62 -33.17
C ARG A 13 -38.27 7.12 -31.74
N ASP A 14 -38.78 6.44 -30.72
CA ASP A 14 -38.60 6.81 -29.31
C ASP A 14 -37.46 6.03 -28.62
N ARG A 15 -36.59 5.35 -29.39
CA ARG A 15 -35.48 4.56 -28.84
C ARG A 15 -34.14 5.18 -29.24
N ILE A 16 -33.29 5.42 -28.24
CA ILE A 16 -31.89 5.80 -28.44
C ILE A 16 -31.13 4.54 -28.89
N PRO A 17 -30.54 4.52 -30.09
CA PRO A 17 -29.72 3.39 -30.51
C PRO A 17 -28.44 3.37 -29.68
N LEU A 18 -28.24 2.28 -28.94
CA LEU A 18 -26.97 2.02 -28.27
C LEU A 18 -26.06 1.27 -29.24
N GLN A 19 -24.91 1.86 -29.55
CA GLN A 19 -23.86 1.26 -30.37
C GLN A 19 -22.55 1.28 -29.59
N ILE A 20 -21.76 0.22 -29.73
CA ILE A 20 -20.39 0.19 -29.21
C ILE A 20 -19.57 1.21 -30.00
N VAL A 21 -19.21 2.32 -29.35
CA VAL A 21 -18.47 3.44 -29.96
C VAL A 21 -16.97 3.13 -30.07
N ARG A 22 -16.47 2.25 -29.21
CA ARG A 22 -15.07 1.81 -29.19
C ARG A 22 -15.03 0.31 -29.49
N ALA A 23 -14.68 -0.04 -30.72
CA ALA A 23 -14.46 -1.44 -31.09
C ALA A 23 -13.09 -1.87 -30.55
N GLU A 24 -13.07 -2.93 -29.76
CA GLU A 24 -11.85 -3.60 -29.33
C GLU A 24 -11.30 -4.47 -30.46
N VAL A 25 -10.02 -4.83 -30.37
CA VAL A 25 -9.39 -5.75 -31.33
C VAL A 25 -10.03 -7.12 -31.15
N GLU A 26 -10.68 -7.65 -32.20
CA GLU A 26 -11.27 -8.98 -32.15
C GLU A 26 -10.17 -10.05 -32.13
N LEU A 27 -10.18 -10.87 -31.07
CA LEU A 27 -9.29 -12.01 -30.92
C LEU A 27 -9.58 -13.10 -31.97
N SER A 28 -8.52 -13.68 -32.52
CA SER A 28 -8.59 -14.89 -33.35
C SER A 28 -9.21 -16.07 -32.59
N ALA A 29 -9.58 -17.15 -33.31
CA ALA A 29 -10.12 -18.34 -32.66
C ALA A 29 -9.05 -19.03 -31.80
N GLU A 30 -7.81 -18.99 -32.27
CA GLU A 30 -6.60 -19.53 -31.65
C GLU A 30 -6.27 -18.77 -30.35
N GLU A 31 -6.25 -17.43 -30.39
CA GLU A 31 -6.04 -16.58 -29.20
C GLU A 31 -7.11 -16.80 -28.14
N ARG A 32 -8.39 -16.91 -28.55
CA ARG A 32 -9.47 -17.22 -27.62
C ARG A 32 -9.31 -18.60 -26.99
N ALA A 33 -8.93 -19.61 -27.77
CA ALA A 33 -8.70 -20.95 -27.26
C ALA A 33 -7.52 -20.98 -26.27
N TYR A 34 -6.43 -20.27 -26.57
CA TYR A 34 -5.28 -20.11 -25.70
C TYR A 34 -5.63 -19.43 -24.37
N LEU A 35 -6.27 -18.25 -24.41
CA LEU A 35 -6.69 -17.54 -23.19
C LEU A 35 -7.69 -18.36 -22.36
N THR A 36 -8.60 -19.09 -23.01
CA THR A 36 -9.54 -20.01 -22.32
C THR A 36 -8.81 -21.18 -21.67
N ALA A 37 -7.75 -21.71 -22.28
CA ALA A 37 -6.94 -22.78 -21.70
C ALA A 37 -6.19 -22.28 -20.44
N VAL A 38 -5.65 -21.06 -20.49
CA VAL A 38 -5.03 -20.39 -19.34
C VAL A 38 -6.05 -20.18 -18.21
N GLU A 39 -7.23 -19.66 -18.53
CA GLU A 39 -8.30 -19.42 -17.55
C GLU A 39 -8.77 -20.72 -16.87
N LYS A 40 -8.82 -21.83 -17.60
CA LYS A 40 -9.18 -23.15 -17.06
C LYS A 40 -8.05 -23.86 -16.31
N GLY A 41 -6.83 -23.35 -16.39
CA GLY A 41 -5.67 -24.02 -15.80
C GLY A 41 -5.18 -25.24 -16.59
N ASP A 42 -5.47 -25.34 -17.89
CA ASP A 42 -5.04 -26.47 -18.73
C ASP A 42 -3.58 -26.31 -19.16
N TYR A 43 -2.66 -26.82 -18.34
CA TYR A 43 -1.21 -26.77 -18.61
C TYR A 43 -0.83 -27.40 -19.96
N ALA A 44 -1.44 -28.53 -20.33
CA ALA A 44 -1.09 -29.25 -21.56
C ALA A 44 -1.55 -28.45 -22.79
N GLY A 45 -2.76 -27.90 -22.76
CA GLY A 45 -3.30 -27.04 -23.80
C GLY A 45 -2.48 -25.76 -23.98
N VAL A 46 -2.11 -25.09 -22.89
CA VAL A 46 -1.27 -23.87 -22.93
C VAL A 46 0.10 -24.18 -23.52
N LYS A 47 0.76 -25.27 -23.07
CA LYS A 47 2.06 -25.68 -23.59
C LYS A 47 2.04 -26.04 -25.07
N HIS A 48 0.97 -26.66 -25.53
CA HIS A 48 0.78 -26.95 -26.95
C HIS A 48 0.63 -25.65 -27.76
N ALA A 49 -0.24 -24.75 -27.32
CA ALA A 49 -0.50 -23.48 -27.99
C ALA A 49 0.76 -22.61 -28.09
N LEU A 50 1.57 -22.53 -27.03
CA LEU A 50 2.83 -21.78 -27.04
C LEU A 50 3.84 -22.35 -28.05
N ARG A 51 3.97 -23.68 -28.12
CA ARG A 51 4.86 -24.34 -29.11
C ARG A 51 4.39 -24.14 -30.54
N GLU A 52 3.08 -24.19 -30.78
CA GLU A 52 2.53 -23.92 -32.11
C GLU A 52 2.75 -22.45 -32.51
N ALA A 53 2.58 -21.52 -31.59
CA ALA A 53 2.84 -20.10 -31.84
C ALA A 53 4.30 -19.84 -32.22
N GLU A 54 5.26 -20.53 -31.58
CA GLU A 54 6.70 -20.43 -31.93
C GLU A 54 7.02 -20.93 -33.34
N VAL A 55 6.31 -21.96 -33.82
CA VAL A 55 6.59 -22.61 -35.10
C VAL A 55 5.83 -21.93 -36.25
N TYR A 56 4.56 -21.63 -36.04
CA TYR A 56 3.64 -21.20 -37.09
C TYR A 56 3.33 -19.70 -37.05
N TYR A 57 3.68 -18.98 -35.97
CA TYR A 57 3.36 -17.56 -35.78
C TYR A 57 1.86 -17.26 -36.03
N ASN A 58 1.00 -18.21 -35.66
CA ASN A 58 -0.44 -18.18 -35.92
C ASN A 58 -1.25 -17.41 -34.86
N MET A 59 -0.60 -16.95 -33.78
CA MET A 59 -1.21 -16.27 -32.64
C MET A 59 -0.19 -15.33 -31.98
N ASP A 60 -0.65 -14.19 -31.46
CA ASP A 60 0.15 -13.39 -30.53
C ASP A 60 0.04 -13.96 -29.11
N VAL A 61 1.17 -14.40 -28.54
CA VAL A 61 1.23 -14.91 -27.16
C VAL A 61 0.94 -13.84 -26.10
N ASN A 62 1.05 -12.55 -26.47
CA ASN A 62 0.76 -11.40 -25.62
C ASN A 62 -0.65 -10.81 -25.87
N CYS A 63 -1.54 -11.55 -26.55
CA CYS A 63 -2.91 -11.11 -26.78
C CYS A 63 -3.63 -10.75 -25.48
N LEU A 64 -4.52 -9.77 -25.55
CA LEU A 64 -5.32 -9.29 -24.42
C LEU A 64 -6.77 -9.74 -24.58
N ASP A 65 -7.39 -10.18 -23.49
CA ASP A 65 -8.83 -10.43 -23.47
C ASP A 65 -9.63 -9.11 -23.63
N PRO A 66 -10.96 -9.16 -23.84
CA PRO A 66 -11.80 -7.95 -23.89
C PRO A 66 -11.81 -7.12 -22.60
N LEU A 67 -11.20 -7.60 -21.51
CA LEU A 67 -11.01 -6.87 -20.26
C LEU A 67 -9.61 -6.25 -20.16
N GLY A 68 -8.76 -6.40 -21.20
CA GLY A 68 -7.39 -5.91 -21.24
C GLY A 68 -6.39 -6.78 -20.47
N ARG A 69 -6.73 -8.01 -20.10
CA ARG A 69 -5.85 -8.93 -19.36
C ARG A 69 -5.06 -9.80 -20.32
N SER A 70 -3.74 -9.89 -20.09
CA SER A 70 -2.89 -10.86 -20.77
C SER A 70 -3.01 -12.25 -20.13
N ALA A 71 -2.54 -13.28 -20.83
CA ALA A 71 -2.43 -14.64 -20.31
C ALA A 71 -1.72 -14.70 -18.94
N LEU A 72 -0.65 -13.92 -18.76
CA LEU A 72 0.09 -13.86 -17.49
C LEU A 72 -0.77 -13.27 -16.36
N LEU A 73 -1.57 -12.23 -16.63
CA LEU A 73 -2.44 -11.64 -15.61
C LEU A 73 -3.56 -12.61 -15.20
N ILE A 74 -4.13 -13.35 -16.16
CA ILE A 74 -5.13 -14.40 -15.88
C ILE A 74 -4.52 -15.51 -15.02
N ALA A 75 -3.30 -15.95 -15.33
CA ALA A 75 -2.61 -16.97 -14.54
C ALA A 75 -2.31 -16.51 -13.10
N ILE A 76 -1.94 -15.23 -12.91
CA ILE A 76 -1.77 -14.62 -11.58
C ILE A 76 -3.10 -14.56 -10.83
N GLU A 77 -4.17 -14.13 -11.50
CA GLU A 77 -5.50 -13.98 -10.89
C GLU A 77 -6.09 -15.32 -10.44
N ASN A 78 -5.75 -16.41 -11.14
CA ASN A 78 -6.10 -17.79 -10.79
C ASN A 78 -5.08 -18.49 -9.86
N GLU A 79 -4.03 -17.79 -9.44
CA GLU A 79 -2.93 -18.31 -8.61
C GLU A 79 -2.26 -19.58 -9.17
N ASN A 80 -2.28 -19.77 -10.51
CA ASN A 80 -1.71 -20.94 -11.16
C ASN A 80 -0.22 -20.75 -11.47
N LEU A 81 0.61 -21.06 -10.47
CA LEU A 81 2.06 -20.88 -10.53
C LEU A 81 2.73 -21.71 -11.64
N GLU A 82 2.23 -22.92 -11.92
CA GLU A 82 2.80 -23.80 -12.96
C GLU A 82 2.64 -23.20 -14.36
N ILE A 83 1.46 -22.63 -14.64
CA ILE A 83 1.21 -21.93 -15.89
C ILE A 83 2.02 -20.62 -15.93
N MET A 84 2.12 -19.89 -14.82
CA MET A 84 2.97 -18.70 -14.77
C MET A 84 4.43 -19.00 -15.13
N GLU A 85 5.01 -20.04 -14.54
CA GLU A 85 6.38 -20.48 -14.86
C GLU A 85 6.50 -20.82 -16.35
N LEU A 86 5.56 -21.60 -16.89
CA LEU A 86 5.53 -21.95 -18.31
C LEU A 86 5.49 -20.70 -19.20
N LEU A 87 4.64 -19.73 -18.89
CA LEU A 87 4.48 -18.48 -19.65
C LEU A 87 5.76 -17.62 -19.60
N LEU A 88 6.39 -17.54 -18.42
CA LEU A 88 7.65 -16.80 -18.23
C LEU A 88 8.82 -17.46 -18.97
N ASP A 89 8.89 -18.79 -18.99
CA ASP A 89 9.92 -19.54 -19.73
C ASP A 89 9.85 -19.33 -21.24
N HIS A 90 8.66 -19.07 -21.78
CA HIS A 90 8.45 -18.73 -23.20
C HIS A 90 8.61 -17.22 -23.49
N GLY A 91 9.09 -16.43 -22.52
CA GLY A 91 9.48 -15.03 -22.73
C GLY A 91 8.31 -14.04 -22.91
N ILE A 92 7.13 -14.35 -22.36
CA ILE A 92 5.97 -13.45 -22.42
C ILE A 92 6.26 -12.09 -21.78
N HIS A 93 5.66 -11.05 -22.34
CA HIS A 93 5.84 -9.69 -21.85
C HIS A 93 5.27 -9.55 -20.44
N THR A 94 6.15 -9.22 -19.48
CA THR A 94 5.75 -9.13 -18.06
C THR A 94 5.02 -7.84 -17.73
N GLY A 95 5.26 -6.72 -18.43
CA GLY A 95 4.58 -5.44 -18.21
C GLY A 95 4.39 -5.09 -16.73
N ASP A 96 3.15 -4.81 -16.35
CA ASP A 96 2.74 -4.50 -14.97
C ASP A 96 2.40 -5.75 -14.12
N ALA A 97 2.73 -6.97 -14.56
CA ALA A 97 2.38 -8.21 -13.87
C ALA A 97 2.87 -8.25 -12.43
N LEU A 98 4.03 -7.65 -12.12
CA LEU A 98 4.53 -7.55 -10.75
C LEU A 98 3.62 -6.66 -9.89
N LEU A 99 3.24 -5.48 -10.38
CA LEU A 99 2.33 -4.58 -9.66
C LEU A 99 0.95 -5.23 -9.49
N TYR A 100 0.48 -5.93 -10.52
CA TYR A 100 -0.77 -6.67 -10.49
C TYR A 100 -0.74 -7.81 -9.46
N ALA A 101 0.31 -8.62 -9.42
CA ALA A 101 0.49 -9.70 -8.45
C ALA A 101 0.53 -9.17 -7.00
N ILE A 102 1.20 -8.02 -6.78
CA ILE A 102 1.23 -7.37 -5.47
C ILE A 102 -0.17 -6.89 -5.07
N ARG A 103 -0.93 -6.29 -5.99
CA ARG A 103 -2.31 -5.83 -5.72
C ARG A 103 -3.27 -6.98 -5.42
N LYS A 104 -3.07 -8.14 -6.04
CA LYS A 104 -3.82 -9.37 -5.76
C LYS A 104 -3.28 -10.13 -4.53
N GLU A 105 -2.19 -9.67 -3.94
CA GLU A 105 -1.56 -10.25 -2.75
C GLU A 105 -1.09 -11.70 -2.92
N VAL A 106 -0.78 -12.11 -4.15
CA VAL A 106 -0.34 -13.48 -4.46
C VAL A 106 1.17 -13.60 -4.25
N VAL A 107 1.58 -14.05 -3.07
CA VAL A 107 3.00 -14.11 -2.65
C VAL A 107 3.84 -14.97 -3.59
N GLY A 108 3.35 -16.15 -3.98
CA GLY A 108 4.07 -17.07 -4.88
C GLY A 108 4.31 -16.46 -6.27
N ALA A 109 3.31 -15.75 -6.81
CA ALA A 109 3.43 -15.03 -8.07
C ALA A 109 4.50 -13.93 -7.99
N VAL A 110 4.51 -13.15 -6.90
CA VAL A 110 5.53 -12.12 -6.66
C VAL A 110 6.93 -12.74 -6.55
N GLU A 111 7.07 -13.84 -5.82
CA GLU A 111 8.35 -14.52 -5.67
C GLU A 111 8.89 -15.06 -7.00
N LEU A 112 8.02 -15.70 -7.80
CA LEU A 112 8.38 -16.18 -9.14
C LEU A 112 8.80 -15.02 -10.06
N LEU A 113 8.00 -13.96 -10.13
CA LEU A 113 8.30 -12.79 -10.97
C LEU A 113 9.60 -12.09 -10.57
N LEU A 114 9.90 -12.01 -9.27
CA LEU A 114 11.14 -11.40 -8.79
C LEU A 114 12.37 -12.33 -8.91
N SER A 115 12.17 -13.65 -9.03
CA SER A 115 13.23 -14.64 -9.19
C SER A 115 13.55 -14.92 -10.66
N HIS A 116 12.58 -14.71 -11.54
CA HIS A 116 12.73 -14.86 -12.97
C HIS A 116 13.71 -13.80 -13.53
N ARG A 117 14.95 -14.22 -13.81
CA ARG A 117 15.90 -13.40 -14.56
C ARG A 117 15.61 -13.55 -16.04
N ARG A 118 15.24 -12.46 -16.72
CA ARG A 118 15.31 -12.43 -18.18
C ARG A 118 16.76 -12.77 -18.60
N PRO A 119 16.97 -13.60 -19.64
CA PRO A 119 18.30 -14.03 -20.07
C PRO A 119 19.21 -12.92 -20.66
N SER A 120 18.79 -11.65 -20.67
CA SER A 120 19.65 -10.55 -21.13
C SER A 120 20.43 -9.92 -19.97
N GLY A 121 21.75 -10.07 -20.00
CA GLY A 121 22.71 -9.66 -18.97
C GLY A 121 22.91 -8.14 -18.81
N GLU A 122 21.86 -7.35 -18.86
CA GLU A 122 21.92 -5.95 -18.46
C GLU A 122 21.79 -5.87 -16.93
N LYS A 123 22.75 -5.16 -16.32
CA LYS A 123 22.72 -4.82 -14.90
C LYS A 123 21.33 -4.29 -14.59
N GLN A 124 20.56 -5.06 -13.81
CA GLN A 124 19.24 -4.70 -13.31
C GLN A 124 19.36 -3.43 -12.45
N VAL A 125 19.37 -2.27 -13.09
CA VAL A 125 18.46 -1.22 -12.65
C VAL A 125 17.15 -1.67 -13.29
N PRO A 126 16.15 -2.10 -12.50
CA PRO A 126 14.89 -2.51 -13.10
C PRO A 126 14.39 -1.34 -13.95
N SER A 127 14.42 -1.50 -15.27
CA SER A 127 13.58 -0.74 -16.17
C SER A 127 12.14 -1.15 -15.89
N LEU A 128 11.64 -0.77 -14.69
CA LEU A 128 10.24 -0.70 -14.29
C LEU A 128 9.55 0.48 -15.00
N MET A 129 10.10 0.89 -16.16
CA MET A 129 9.64 2.01 -16.95
C MET A 129 8.64 1.47 -17.95
N MET A 130 7.39 1.58 -17.52
CA MET A 130 6.13 1.41 -18.23
C MET A 130 6.18 1.56 -19.75
N ASP A 131 5.64 0.55 -20.45
CA ASP A 131 5.02 0.77 -21.75
C ASP A 131 3.71 1.57 -21.52
N SER A 132 3.87 2.90 -21.62
CA SER A 132 2.98 3.97 -21.16
C SER A 132 1.58 4.04 -21.79
N GLN A 133 1.15 3.08 -22.61
CA GLN A 133 -0.11 3.22 -23.35
C GLN A 133 -1.32 2.56 -22.68
N PHE A 134 -1.11 1.57 -21.80
CA PHE A 134 -2.22 0.82 -21.16
C PHE A 134 -1.95 0.42 -19.70
N SER A 135 -1.01 1.07 -19.00
CA SER A 135 -0.79 0.81 -17.57
C SER A 135 -2.02 1.20 -16.75
N GLU A 136 -2.54 0.26 -15.97
CA GLU A 136 -3.59 0.51 -14.99
C GLU A 136 -3.06 1.31 -13.78
N PHE A 137 -1.75 1.25 -13.55
CA PHE A 137 -1.08 1.92 -12.44
C PHE A 137 -0.60 3.30 -12.84
N THR A 138 -0.66 4.25 -11.91
CA THR A 138 -0.02 5.53 -12.11
C THR A 138 1.51 5.34 -12.08
N PRO A 139 2.26 6.00 -12.97
CA PRO A 139 3.70 5.73 -13.16
C PRO A 139 4.57 6.14 -11.96
N ASP A 140 4.01 6.84 -10.98
CA ASP A 140 4.65 7.20 -9.72
C ASP A 140 4.59 6.09 -8.66
N ILE A 141 3.82 5.02 -8.88
CA ILE A 141 3.71 3.90 -7.94
C ILE A 141 4.82 2.89 -8.22
N THR A 142 5.72 2.73 -7.26
CA THR A 142 6.73 1.66 -7.27
C THR A 142 6.17 0.37 -6.65
N PRO A 143 6.75 -0.82 -6.96
CA PRO A 143 6.32 -2.09 -6.36
C PRO A 143 6.31 -2.09 -4.83
N ILE A 144 7.32 -1.48 -4.20
CA ILE A 144 7.37 -1.39 -2.72
C ILE A 144 6.29 -0.46 -2.17
N MET A 145 5.95 0.62 -2.87
CA MET A 145 4.86 1.51 -2.46
C MET A 145 3.52 0.78 -2.51
N LEU A 146 3.26 0.04 -3.61
CA LEU A 146 2.02 -0.73 -3.74
C LEU A 146 1.91 -1.84 -2.69
N ALA A 147 3.01 -2.55 -2.42
CA ALA A 147 3.05 -3.58 -1.36
C ALA A 147 2.81 -2.98 0.04
N ALA A 148 3.34 -1.78 0.29
CA ALA A 148 3.07 -1.06 1.52
C ALA A 148 1.61 -0.60 1.60
N HIS A 149 0.98 -0.22 0.48
CA HIS A 149 -0.43 0.16 0.43
C HIS A 149 -1.37 -1.02 0.70
N THR A 150 -1.03 -2.24 0.25
CA THR A 150 -1.77 -3.46 0.60
C THR A 150 -1.44 -3.98 2.00
N ASN A 151 -0.38 -3.44 2.63
CA ASN A 151 0.05 -3.77 4.00
C ASN A 151 0.38 -5.26 4.20
N ASN A 152 0.75 -5.96 3.12
CA ASN A 152 1.10 -7.38 3.15
C ASN A 152 2.55 -7.59 3.61
N TYR A 153 2.73 -8.12 4.83
CA TYR A 153 4.04 -8.28 5.47
C TYR A 153 5.02 -9.14 4.66
N GLU A 154 4.55 -10.25 4.07
CA GLU A 154 5.42 -11.20 3.36
C GLU A 154 5.98 -10.59 2.07
N ILE A 155 5.11 -9.95 1.28
CA ILE A 155 5.51 -9.26 0.05
C ILE A 155 6.49 -8.12 0.35
N ILE A 156 6.19 -7.30 1.36
CA ILE A 156 7.08 -6.19 1.77
C ILE A 156 8.45 -6.76 2.17
N LYS A 157 8.48 -7.85 2.96
CA LYS A 157 9.73 -8.51 3.38
C LYS A 157 10.55 -9.00 2.17
N LEU A 158 9.91 -9.64 1.20
CA LEU A 158 10.57 -10.10 -0.04
C LEU A 158 11.19 -8.93 -0.83
N LEU A 159 10.52 -7.79 -0.90
CA LEU A 159 11.00 -6.60 -1.60
C LEU A 159 12.14 -5.89 -0.82
N VAL A 160 12.02 -5.78 0.50
CA VAL A 160 13.05 -5.18 1.36
C VAL A 160 14.35 -6.00 1.33
N GLN A 161 14.26 -7.33 1.28
CA GLN A 161 15.44 -8.21 1.12
C GLN A 161 16.20 -7.95 -0.19
N ARG A 162 15.51 -7.48 -1.24
CA ARG A 162 16.12 -7.05 -2.50
C ARG A 162 16.62 -5.60 -2.50
N LYS A 163 16.64 -4.94 -1.33
CA LYS A 163 17.16 -3.57 -1.12
C LYS A 163 16.44 -2.50 -1.95
N VAL A 164 15.15 -2.67 -2.22
CA VAL A 164 14.33 -1.64 -2.85
C VAL A 164 14.16 -0.46 -1.89
N THR A 165 14.21 0.77 -2.40
CA THR A 165 14.13 2.00 -1.61
C THR A 165 12.87 2.80 -1.94
N ILE A 166 12.28 3.44 -0.94
CA ILE A 166 11.22 4.44 -1.12
C ILE A 166 11.87 5.83 -1.14
N PRO A 167 11.54 6.71 -2.11
CA PRO A 167 12.04 8.08 -2.11
C PRO A 167 11.56 8.84 -0.88
N ARG A 168 12.41 9.69 -0.30
CA ARG A 168 11.99 10.52 0.82
C ARG A 168 11.07 11.64 0.32
N PRO A 169 9.91 11.87 0.95
CA PRO A 169 9.02 12.95 0.56
C PRO A 169 9.69 14.30 0.83
N HIS A 170 9.65 15.19 -0.17
CA HIS A 170 10.05 16.58 0.02
C HIS A 170 8.95 17.37 0.73
N GLN A 171 9.35 18.46 1.39
CA GLN A 171 8.40 19.39 2.00
C GLN A 171 7.49 20.02 0.93
N ILE A 172 6.28 20.42 1.31
CA ILE A 172 5.28 20.99 0.39
C ILE A 172 5.82 22.23 -0.35
N ARG A 173 6.63 23.05 0.33
CA ARG A 173 7.24 24.27 -0.22
C ARG A 173 8.70 24.05 -0.61
N CYS A 174 9.02 22.91 -1.22
CA CYS A 174 10.37 22.61 -1.66
C CYS A 174 10.66 23.31 -3.01
N ASP A 175 11.71 24.12 -3.03
CA ASP A 175 12.13 24.89 -4.21
C ASP A 175 13.17 24.16 -5.08
N CYS A 176 13.27 22.82 -4.99
CA CYS A 176 14.21 22.07 -5.83
C CYS A 176 13.71 21.97 -7.28
N VAL A 177 14.66 21.81 -8.21
CA VAL A 177 14.37 21.75 -9.66
C VAL A 177 13.35 20.65 -10.00
N GLU A 178 13.44 19.49 -9.36
CA GLU A 178 12.50 18.38 -9.57
C GLU A 178 11.07 18.70 -9.09
N CYS A 179 10.91 19.29 -7.90
CA CYS A 179 9.59 19.67 -7.37
C CYS A 179 8.95 20.79 -8.18
N VAL A 180 9.72 21.82 -8.54
CA VAL A 180 9.23 22.96 -9.33
C VAL A 180 8.79 22.48 -10.72
N SER A 181 9.66 21.74 -11.42
CA SER A 181 9.35 21.23 -12.76
C SER A 181 8.13 20.29 -12.77
N SER A 182 8.03 19.35 -11.84
CA SER A 182 6.89 18.43 -11.77
C SER A 182 5.59 19.14 -11.39
N SER A 183 5.65 20.15 -10.52
CA SER A 183 4.47 20.94 -10.15
C SER A 183 4.01 21.88 -11.27
N GLU A 184 4.92 22.41 -12.09
CA GLU A 184 4.59 23.23 -13.26
C GLU A 184 3.93 22.41 -14.38
N VAL A 185 4.37 21.16 -14.56
CA VAL A 185 3.80 20.24 -15.54
C VAL A 185 2.42 19.74 -15.09
N ASP A 186 2.33 19.23 -13.86
CA ASP A 186 1.09 18.69 -13.30
C ASP A 186 1.10 18.71 -11.77
N SER A 187 0.48 19.75 -11.20
CA SER A 187 0.40 19.96 -9.76
C SER A 187 -0.42 18.87 -9.03
N LEU A 188 -1.43 18.29 -9.68
CA LEU A 188 -2.26 17.23 -9.10
C LEU A 188 -1.50 15.91 -9.05
N ARG A 189 -0.77 15.57 -10.11
CA ARG A 189 0.10 14.38 -10.09
C ARG A 189 1.24 14.51 -9.11
N HIS A 190 1.84 15.69 -8.98
CA HIS A 190 2.90 15.94 -8.00
C HIS A 190 2.40 15.73 -6.56
N SER A 191 1.25 16.32 -6.21
CA SER A 191 0.64 16.15 -4.89
C SER A 191 0.17 14.71 -4.64
N ARG A 192 -0.42 14.04 -5.64
CA ARG A 192 -0.81 12.62 -5.55
C ARG A 192 0.39 11.71 -5.33
N SER A 193 1.52 11.95 -5.99
CA SER A 193 2.76 11.19 -5.81
C SER A 193 3.30 11.34 -4.39
N ARG A 194 3.31 12.56 -3.83
CA ARG A 194 3.67 12.80 -2.42
C ARG A 194 2.76 12.04 -1.46
N LEU A 195 1.45 12.07 -1.68
CA LEU A 195 0.50 11.30 -0.87
C LEU A 195 0.77 9.78 -0.96
N ASN A 196 1.05 9.27 -2.15
CA ASN A 196 1.37 7.85 -2.35
C ASN A 196 2.63 7.42 -1.58
N ILE A 197 3.65 8.29 -1.51
CA ILE A 197 4.86 8.06 -0.70
C ILE A 197 4.51 8.02 0.79
N TYR A 198 3.79 9.01 1.29
CA TYR A 198 3.38 9.05 2.70
C TYR A 198 2.50 7.86 3.09
N LYS A 199 1.58 7.45 2.21
CA LYS A 199 0.75 6.26 2.40
C LYS A 199 1.58 4.99 2.51
N ALA A 200 2.66 4.87 1.72
CA ALA A 200 3.59 3.75 1.84
C ALA A 200 4.36 3.80 3.16
N LEU A 201 4.90 4.96 3.55
CA LEU A 201 5.66 5.14 4.79
C LEU A 201 4.83 4.93 6.06
N ALA A 202 3.54 5.25 6.02
CA ALA A 202 2.62 5.06 7.13
C ALA A 202 2.14 3.60 7.30
N SER A 203 2.56 2.68 6.42
CA SER A 203 2.17 1.28 6.45
C SER A 203 2.72 0.57 7.70
N PRO A 204 1.87 -0.02 8.57
CA PRO A 204 2.28 -0.76 9.77
C PRO A 204 3.34 -1.84 9.50
N SER A 205 3.11 -2.65 8.47
CA SER A 205 4.00 -3.75 8.10
C SER A 205 5.37 -3.24 7.65
N LEU A 206 5.41 -2.13 6.92
CA LEU A 206 6.67 -1.49 6.53
C LEU A 206 7.41 -0.92 7.75
N ILE A 207 6.73 -0.14 8.59
CA ILE A 207 7.33 0.45 9.79
C ILE A 207 7.91 -0.66 10.69
N ALA A 208 7.19 -1.77 10.87
CA ALA A 208 7.62 -2.91 11.67
C ALA A 208 8.87 -3.62 11.11
N LEU A 209 9.06 -3.64 9.78
CA LEU A 209 10.19 -4.30 9.12
C LEU A 209 11.42 -3.39 9.00
N SER A 210 11.23 -2.10 8.77
CA SER A 210 12.32 -1.20 8.38
C SER A 210 12.84 -0.29 9.51
N SER A 211 12.07 -0.12 10.60
CA SER A 211 12.38 0.88 11.63
C SER A 211 13.02 0.25 12.87
N GLU A 212 14.07 0.87 13.39
CA GLU A 212 14.69 0.44 14.66
C GLU A 212 13.77 0.67 15.87
N ASP A 213 13.10 1.83 15.92
CA ASP A 213 12.05 2.14 16.90
C ASP A 213 10.72 2.41 16.16
N PRO A 214 9.85 1.39 16.01
CA PRO A 214 8.60 1.53 15.28
C PRO A 214 7.60 2.46 15.99
N ILE A 215 7.62 2.52 17.32
CA ILE A 215 6.71 3.37 18.10
C ILE A 215 7.06 4.84 17.89
N LEU A 216 8.34 5.18 17.99
CA LEU A 216 8.82 6.54 17.74
C LEU A 216 8.58 6.97 16.30
N THR A 217 8.86 6.09 15.35
CA THR A 217 8.64 6.34 13.92
C THR A 217 7.17 6.63 13.65
N ALA A 218 6.26 5.83 14.20
CA ALA A 218 4.82 6.04 14.11
C ALA A 218 4.37 7.37 14.74
N PHE A 219 4.96 7.78 15.88
CA PHE A 219 4.65 9.09 16.49
C PHE A 219 5.10 10.27 15.64
N ARG A 220 6.33 10.22 15.10
CA ARG A 220 6.89 11.28 14.24
C ARG A 220 6.07 11.41 12.95
N LEU A 221 5.85 10.28 12.25
CA LEU A 221 5.04 10.24 11.03
C LEU A 221 3.59 10.67 11.29
N GLY A 222 2.97 10.17 12.35
CA GLY A 222 1.59 10.51 12.69
C GLY A 222 1.40 12.01 12.96
N TRP A 223 2.39 12.67 13.58
CA TRP A 223 2.37 14.12 13.77
C TRP A 223 2.61 14.87 12.46
N GLU A 224 3.61 14.48 11.68
CA GLU A 224 3.92 15.10 10.39
C GLU A 224 2.71 15.06 9.46
N LEU A 225 2.06 13.91 9.31
CA LEU A 225 0.83 13.74 8.53
C LEU A 225 -0.31 14.65 9.02
N LYS A 226 -0.42 14.86 10.34
CA LYS A 226 -1.45 15.75 10.90
C LYS A 226 -1.17 17.24 10.64
N GLU A 227 0.10 17.63 10.53
CA GLU A 227 0.45 19.00 10.12
C GLU A 227 0.27 19.18 8.61
N LEU A 228 0.65 18.19 7.81
CA LEU A 228 0.43 18.19 6.36
C LEU A 228 -1.05 18.33 6.01
N SER A 229 -1.95 17.68 6.74
CA SER A 229 -3.40 17.78 6.53
C SER A 229 -3.98 19.19 6.75
N LYS A 230 -3.23 20.10 7.40
CA LYS A 230 -3.63 21.51 7.57
C LYS A 230 -3.10 22.41 6.46
N VAL A 231 -2.04 21.96 5.77
CA VAL A 231 -1.38 22.72 4.72
C VAL A 231 -1.95 22.35 3.35
N GLU A 232 -2.15 21.06 3.09
CA GLU A 232 -2.83 20.55 1.89
C GLU A 232 -4.30 20.29 2.17
N ASN A 233 -5.18 21.03 1.52
CA ASN A 233 -6.62 20.93 1.73
C ASN A 233 -7.25 19.85 0.86
N GLU A 234 -6.67 19.60 -0.31
CA GLU A 234 -7.16 18.69 -1.35
C GLU A 234 -7.19 17.24 -0.87
N PHE A 235 -6.14 16.80 -0.15
CA PHE A 235 -5.99 15.43 0.39
C PHE A 235 -6.05 15.40 1.92
N ARG A 236 -6.71 16.39 2.52
CA ARG A 236 -6.76 16.56 3.97
C ARG A 236 -7.27 15.30 4.66
N GLN A 237 -8.33 14.69 4.13
CA GLN A 237 -8.96 13.53 4.75
C GLN A 237 -7.99 12.32 4.77
N GLU A 238 -7.33 12.06 3.65
CA GLU A 238 -6.38 10.97 3.51
C GLU A 238 -5.19 11.13 4.47
N TYR A 239 -4.65 12.35 4.60
CA TYR A 239 -3.59 12.61 5.59
C TYR A 239 -4.06 12.41 7.03
N GLU A 240 -5.29 12.81 7.37
CA GLU A 240 -5.84 12.57 8.70
C GLU A 240 -6.07 11.07 8.99
N GLU A 241 -6.50 10.30 7.99
CA GLU A 241 -6.64 8.84 8.08
C GLU A 241 -5.30 8.13 8.29
N LEU A 242 -4.27 8.50 7.51
CA LEU A 242 -2.91 7.97 7.68
C LEU A 242 -2.31 8.35 9.03
N SER A 243 -2.55 9.59 9.49
CA SER A 243 -2.14 10.02 10.83
C SER A 243 -2.75 9.11 11.89
N GLN A 244 -4.05 8.83 11.83
CA GLN A 244 -4.74 7.93 12.75
C GLN A 244 -4.20 6.50 12.67
N GLN A 245 -3.92 5.97 11.47
CA GLN A 245 -3.33 4.65 11.29
C GLN A 245 -2.01 4.50 12.05
N CYS A 246 -1.13 5.51 11.98
CA CYS A 246 0.11 5.52 12.77
C CYS A 246 -0.15 5.52 14.28
N LYS A 247 -1.16 6.25 14.77
CA LYS A 247 -1.52 6.28 16.20
C LYS A 247 -2.00 4.91 16.67
N ARG A 248 -2.90 4.29 15.92
CA ARG A 248 -3.44 2.96 16.20
C ARG A 248 -2.34 1.92 16.19
N PHE A 249 -1.45 1.94 15.19
CA PHE A 249 -0.32 1.03 15.14
C PHE A 249 0.59 1.13 16.39
N ALA A 250 0.91 2.35 16.84
CA ALA A 250 1.70 2.54 18.04
C ALA A 250 0.98 2.04 19.30
N LYS A 251 -0.35 2.25 19.39
CA LYS A 251 -1.20 1.71 20.46
C LYS A 251 -1.19 0.18 20.44
N ASP A 252 -1.46 -0.43 19.29
CA ASP A 252 -1.54 -1.87 19.11
C ASP A 252 -0.22 -2.56 19.49
N LEU A 253 0.92 -1.95 19.16
CA LEU A 253 2.24 -2.42 19.60
C LEU A 253 2.42 -2.39 21.12
N LEU A 254 1.98 -1.31 21.78
CA LEU A 254 2.04 -1.21 23.24
C LEU A 254 1.09 -2.21 23.92
N ASP A 255 -0.06 -2.48 23.31
CA ASP A 255 -1.04 -3.45 23.80
C ASP A 255 -0.51 -4.91 23.75
N GLN A 256 0.49 -5.20 22.92
CA GLN A 256 1.15 -6.52 22.89
C GLN A 256 2.10 -6.76 24.08
N ALA A 257 2.44 -5.75 24.89
CA ALA A 257 3.30 -5.92 26.05
C ALA A 257 2.60 -6.78 27.12
N ARG A 258 3.23 -7.90 27.49
CA ARG A 258 2.62 -8.90 28.39
C ARG A 258 2.95 -8.65 29.85
N SER A 259 4.06 -7.98 30.13
CA SER A 259 4.54 -7.69 31.47
C SER A 259 4.69 -6.19 31.72
N SER A 260 4.54 -5.77 32.97
CA SER A 260 4.80 -4.39 33.38
C SER A 260 6.25 -3.98 33.15
N ARG A 261 7.18 -4.94 33.23
CA ARG A 261 8.60 -4.74 32.96
C ARG A 261 8.89 -4.44 31.49
N GLU A 262 8.23 -5.14 30.56
CA GLU A 262 8.32 -4.84 29.12
C GLU A 262 7.82 -3.42 28.85
N LEU A 263 6.65 -3.08 29.40
CA LEU A 263 6.07 -1.76 29.21
C LEU A 263 6.96 -0.66 29.80
N GLU A 264 7.50 -0.85 31.00
CA GLU A 264 8.43 0.08 31.63
C GLU A 264 9.70 0.27 30.79
N THR A 265 10.25 -0.82 30.25
CA THR A 265 11.43 -0.78 29.38
C THR A 265 11.15 0.03 28.12
N ILE A 266 9.98 -0.17 27.49
CA ILE A 266 9.58 0.57 26.29
C ILE A 266 9.39 2.05 26.62
N LEU A 267 8.64 2.38 27.68
CA LEU A 267 8.28 3.76 28.02
C LEU A 267 9.47 4.60 28.51
N ASN A 268 10.45 3.97 29.13
CA ASN A 268 11.66 4.63 29.63
C ASN A 268 12.82 4.59 28.63
N HIS A 269 12.68 3.92 27.48
CA HIS A 269 13.71 3.88 26.46
C HIS A 269 13.96 5.30 25.90
N ARG A 270 15.23 5.71 25.89
CA ARG A 270 15.70 6.98 25.32
C ARG A 270 16.47 6.72 24.04
N ASP A 271 16.23 7.54 23.03
CA ASP A 271 17.04 7.54 21.81
C ASP A 271 18.50 7.86 22.14
N ASN A 272 19.43 7.23 21.41
CA ASN A 272 20.87 7.46 21.57
C ASN A 272 21.28 8.94 21.41
N ASP A 273 20.47 9.76 20.73
CA ASP A 273 20.72 11.19 20.50
C ASP A 273 20.49 12.08 21.74
N GLN A 274 19.90 11.55 22.83
CA GLN A 274 19.60 12.30 24.07
C GLN A 274 20.45 11.85 25.28
N ARG A 275 21.67 11.37 25.05
CA ARG A 275 22.65 11.10 26.12
C ARG A 275 23.21 12.41 26.69
N GLU A 276 22.36 13.28 27.23
CA GLU A 276 22.83 14.25 28.23
C GLU A 276 22.91 13.54 29.59
N GLU A 277 24.07 13.68 30.22
CA GLU A 277 24.46 13.06 31.49
C GLU A 277 23.39 13.30 32.57
N LEU A 278 22.74 12.23 33.05
CA LEU A 278 21.77 12.34 34.14
C LEU A 278 21.97 11.28 35.22
N ASP A 279 21.73 11.76 36.44
CA ASP A 279 21.90 11.10 37.73
C ASP A 279 21.26 9.71 37.80
N PRO A 280 21.94 8.68 38.33
CA PRO A 280 21.42 7.31 38.52
C PRO A 280 20.14 7.18 39.37
N ARG A 281 19.63 8.29 39.91
CA ARG A 281 18.49 8.35 40.84
C ARG A 281 17.16 8.70 40.15
N GLN A 282 17.16 9.06 38.87
CA GLN A 282 15.93 9.36 38.10
C GLN A 282 15.61 8.21 37.11
N CYS A 283 15.25 7.05 37.66
CA CYS A 283 14.94 5.84 36.88
C CYS A 283 13.53 5.85 36.22
N HIS A 284 12.72 6.89 36.43
CA HIS A 284 11.30 6.92 36.06
C HIS A 284 10.91 8.16 35.25
N ASP A 285 11.72 8.49 34.25
CA ASP A 285 11.55 9.75 33.52
C ASP A 285 10.54 9.68 32.36
N LEU A 286 9.99 8.47 32.07
CA LEU A 286 8.90 8.21 31.11
C LEU A 286 9.10 8.95 29.77
N ALA A 287 10.30 8.87 29.21
CA ALA A 287 10.73 9.68 28.06
C ALA A 287 9.82 9.52 26.84
N LYS A 288 9.40 8.28 26.51
CA LYS A 288 8.46 8.04 25.40
C LYS A 288 7.06 8.56 25.69
N LEU A 289 6.64 8.58 26.95
CA LEU A 289 5.34 9.13 27.34
C LEU A 289 5.32 10.66 27.18
N LYS A 290 6.41 11.34 27.56
CA LYS A 290 6.59 12.78 27.30
C LYS A 290 6.56 13.08 25.80
N LEU A 291 7.19 12.24 24.97
CA LEU A 291 7.13 12.35 23.51
C LEU A 291 5.71 12.10 22.98
N ALA A 292 4.99 11.10 23.49
CA ALA A 292 3.60 10.82 23.09
C ALA A 292 2.66 12.02 23.38
N ILE A 293 2.86 12.68 24.52
CA ILE A 293 2.14 13.93 24.86
C ILE A 293 2.51 15.05 23.89
N LYS A 294 3.81 15.24 23.61
CA LYS A 294 4.31 16.24 22.65
C LYS A 294 3.70 16.06 21.26
N TYR A 295 3.54 14.82 20.80
CA TYR A 295 2.97 14.50 19.49
C TYR A 295 1.43 14.34 19.48
N HIS A 296 0.75 14.75 20.55
CA HIS A 296 -0.72 14.73 20.64
C HIS A 296 -1.34 13.37 20.27
N GLN A 297 -0.80 12.30 20.82
CA GLN A 297 -1.36 10.95 20.74
C GLN A 297 -2.59 10.84 21.66
N LYS A 298 -3.70 11.49 21.27
CA LYS A 298 -4.96 11.60 22.06
C LYS A 298 -6.03 10.56 21.69
N GLU A 299 -5.71 9.50 20.93
CA GLU A 299 -6.59 8.33 21.00
C GLU A 299 -6.54 7.87 22.45
N LYS A 300 -7.70 7.66 23.07
CA LYS A 300 -7.79 7.10 24.41
C LYS A 300 -6.87 5.88 24.41
N LEU A 301 -5.71 6.01 25.05
CA LEU A 301 -4.88 4.89 25.44
C LEU A 301 -5.77 4.13 26.40
N ASP A 302 -6.67 3.31 25.84
CA ASP A 302 -7.63 2.55 26.62
C ASP A 302 -6.79 1.76 27.59
N CYS A 303 -7.08 2.05 28.84
CA CYS A 303 -6.08 2.14 29.87
C CYS A 303 -5.79 0.74 30.43
N SER A 304 -5.92 -0.34 29.66
CA SER A 304 -5.72 -1.73 30.10
C SER A 304 -4.25 -2.07 30.37
N PRO A 305 -3.28 -1.75 29.48
CA PRO A 305 -1.86 -2.02 29.76
C PRO A 305 -1.24 -0.99 30.71
N LEU A 306 -1.65 0.28 30.58
CA LEU A 306 -1.19 1.36 31.46
C LEU A 306 -1.74 1.21 32.89
N LEU A 307 -3.00 0.77 33.11
CA LEU A 307 -3.51 0.44 34.47
C LEU A 307 -2.70 -0.68 35.12
N ARG A 308 -2.27 -1.70 34.36
CA ARG A 308 -1.46 -2.80 34.90
C ARG A 308 -0.13 -2.34 35.49
N CYS A 309 0.39 -1.20 35.04
CA CYS A 309 1.65 -0.65 35.52
C CYS A 309 1.47 0.42 36.60
N LEU A 310 0.26 0.89 36.87
CA LEU A 310 -0.02 1.84 37.95
C LEU A 310 0.46 1.41 39.34
N PRO A 311 0.35 0.13 39.76
CA PRO A 311 0.90 -0.26 41.06
C PRO A 311 2.45 -0.25 41.09
N ALA A 312 3.12 -0.36 39.94
CA ALA A 312 4.58 -0.31 39.84
C ALA A 312 5.14 1.11 39.68
N LEU A 313 4.38 2.04 39.10
CA LEU A 313 4.86 3.37 38.72
C LEU A 313 4.70 4.46 39.79
N GLN A 314 3.95 4.24 40.89
CA GLN A 314 3.70 5.22 41.97
C GLN A 314 3.34 6.66 41.49
N CYS A 315 2.93 6.83 40.23
CA CYS A 315 2.75 8.14 39.60
C CYS A 315 1.27 8.48 39.48
N ALA A 316 0.62 8.69 40.63
CA ALA A 316 -0.73 9.26 40.69
C ALA A 316 -0.83 10.62 39.95
N ALA A 317 0.29 11.34 39.82
CA ALA A 317 0.36 12.64 39.13
C ALA A 317 0.21 12.54 37.59
N VAL A 318 0.61 11.43 36.97
CA VAL A 318 0.56 11.25 35.51
C VAL A 318 -0.86 10.87 35.07
N CYS A 319 -1.61 10.12 35.88
CA CYS A 319 -3.03 9.87 35.65
C CYS A 319 -3.89 11.14 35.74
N TYR A 320 -3.62 12.03 36.70
CA TYR A 320 -4.40 13.26 36.88
C TYR A 320 -4.29 14.23 35.69
N THR A 321 -3.14 14.25 35.02
CA THR A 321 -2.90 15.09 33.84
C THR A 321 -3.38 14.43 32.54
N LEU A 322 -3.37 13.09 32.45
CA LEU A 322 -3.85 12.34 31.28
C LEU A 322 -5.38 12.21 31.21
N LEU A 323 -6.08 12.11 32.35
CA LEU A 323 -7.52 11.80 32.39
C LEU A 323 -8.44 13.01 32.46
N GLY A 324 -7.90 14.23 32.51
CA GLY A 324 -8.71 15.46 32.48
C GLY A 324 -9.90 15.40 33.43
N GLY A 325 -9.67 15.16 34.72
CA GLY A 325 -10.68 15.44 35.77
C GLY A 325 -12.07 14.79 35.65
N VAL A 326 -12.22 13.57 35.12
CA VAL A 326 -13.54 12.88 35.10
C VAL A 326 -13.59 11.58 35.93
N ILE A 327 -12.57 11.22 36.71
CA ILE A 327 -12.75 10.14 37.69
C ILE A 327 -13.26 10.74 39.00
N GLY A 328 -14.57 10.90 39.09
CA GLY A 328 -15.25 11.00 40.37
C GLY A 328 -15.08 9.67 41.11
N CYS A 329 -14.12 9.61 42.02
CA CYS A 329 -14.02 8.52 42.99
C CYS A 329 -15.23 8.58 43.92
N SER A 330 -16.25 7.77 43.64
CA SER A 330 -17.24 7.37 44.63
C SER A 330 -16.51 6.59 45.73
N SER A 331 -16.13 7.28 46.80
CA SER A 331 -15.59 6.68 48.01
C SER A 331 -16.67 5.83 48.69
N GLY A 332 -16.73 4.55 48.34
CA GLY A 332 -17.39 3.53 49.14
C GLY A 332 -16.50 3.22 50.34
N GLY A 333 -16.76 3.88 51.47
CA GLY A 333 -16.09 3.61 52.72
C GLY A 333 -16.47 2.22 53.24
N ALA A 334 -15.44 1.41 53.54
CA ALA A 334 -15.53 0.37 54.53
C ALA A 334 -14.76 0.88 55.75
N VAL A 335 -15.49 1.31 56.77
CA VAL A 335 -14.99 1.49 58.13
C VAL A 335 -15.61 0.36 58.96
N LEU A 336 -14.74 -0.52 59.42
CA LEU A 336 -14.88 -1.57 60.45
C LEU A 336 -16.04 -2.58 60.32
#